data_AF-A0A930WQU1-F1
#
_entry.id   AF-A0A930WQU1-F1
#
_cell.length_a   1.000
_cell.length_b   1.000
_cell.length_c   1.000
_cell.angle_alpha   90.00
_cell.angle_beta   90.00
_cell.angle_gamma   90.00
#
_symmetry.space_group_name_H-M   'P 1'
#
loop_
_entity.id
_entity.type
_entity.pdbx_description
1 polymer ?
#
loop_
_entity_poly.entity_id
_entity_poly.type
_entity_poly.pdbx_seq_one_letter_code
_entity_poly.pdbx_strand_id
1 'polypeptide(L)'
;MMAHYNTDGVLCPHCQSILHYKSITYSNLGKYYCLKCDFKRPELNYAVTALNELSLTGSSFDIDGTSFSIPIAGLYNIYNALAAYSAAKFFGLSTEEIQEGFSKAQRVFGRQETFDVEDKEVMLNLIKNPVGFNQIVQLLSYEKEPFSLGVLLNDNPADGQDVSWIWDGDFEGLHALNAIDTAISGIRVEDLGVRMEVAGFENMKVFKTNAELIDWIRKAPTKKVNVLATYTALLDLRKDFAKEGYLKEGMNG
;
A
#
# COMPACT_ATOMS: atom_id res chain seq x y z
N MET A 1 -12.35 -20.29 4.46
CA MET A 1 -12.95 -18.97 4.75
C MET A 1 -13.50 -18.36 3.48
N MET A 2 -14.37 -17.35 3.59
CA MET A 2 -14.77 -16.49 2.47
C MET A 2 -13.84 -15.27 2.41
N ALA A 3 -13.81 -14.59 1.27
CA ALA A 3 -13.14 -13.29 1.17
C ALA A 3 -13.94 -12.21 1.91
N HIS A 4 -13.28 -11.08 2.20
CA HIS A 4 -13.97 -9.89 2.74
C HIS A 4 -15.08 -9.45 1.77
N TYR A 5 -16.20 -8.94 2.27
CA TYR A 5 -17.38 -8.66 1.44
C TYR A 5 -17.16 -7.59 0.36
N ASN A 6 -16.21 -6.66 0.57
CA ASN A 6 -15.77 -5.70 -0.46
C ASN A 6 -14.74 -6.26 -1.46
N THR A 7 -14.49 -7.58 -1.45
CA THR A 7 -13.55 -8.20 -2.40
C THR A 7 -14.27 -8.51 -3.71
N ASP A 8 -13.82 -7.88 -4.79
CA ASP A 8 -14.34 -8.13 -6.13
C ASP A 8 -13.92 -9.49 -6.70
N GLY A 9 -14.71 -9.99 -7.66
CA GLY A 9 -14.30 -11.15 -8.46
C GLY A 9 -14.21 -12.45 -7.67
N VAL A 10 -15.14 -12.66 -6.74
CA VAL A 10 -15.21 -13.85 -5.87
C VAL A 10 -16.19 -14.91 -6.37
N LEU A 11 -16.67 -14.81 -7.61
CA LEU A 11 -17.56 -15.80 -8.23
C LEU A 11 -16.75 -16.83 -9.01
N CYS A 12 -17.15 -18.10 -8.92
CA CYS A 12 -16.57 -19.17 -9.70
C CYS A 12 -16.83 -18.94 -11.20
N PRO A 13 -15.81 -18.96 -12.06
CA PRO A 13 -15.99 -18.73 -13.50
C PRO A 13 -16.72 -19.86 -14.23
N HIS A 14 -16.90 -21.02 -13.59
CA HIS A 14 -17.63 -22.15 -14.18
C HIS A 14 -19.10 -22.19 -13.77
N CYS A 15 -19.39 -22.12 -12.47
CA CYS A 15 -20.75 -22.32 -11.94
C CYS A 15 -21.33 -21.07 -11.24
N GLN A 16 -20.60 -19.96 -11.22
CA GLN A 16 -21.01 -18.67 -10.66
C GLN A 16 -21.34 -18.68 -9.16
N SER A 17 -21.08 -19.79 -8.46
CA SER A 17 -21.17 -19.85 -7.00
C SER A 17 -20.00 -19.08 -6.36
N ILE A 18 -20.22 -18.53 -5.16
CA ILE A 18 -19.17 -17.83 -4.39
C ILE A 18 -17.99 -18.77 -4.12
N LEU A 19 -16.77 -18.28 -4.36
CA LEU A 19 -15.53 -18.98 -4.10
C LEU A 19 -15.19 -18.97 -2.61
N HIS A 20 -14.61 -20.08 -2.16
CA HIS A 20 -14.04 -20.22 -0.83
C HIS A 20 -12.52 -20.30 -0.93
N TYR A 21 -11.84 -19.95 0.16
CA TYR A 21 -10.39 -19.86 0.22
C TYR A 21 -9.85 -20.71 1.36
N LYS A 22 -8.79 -21.47 1.08
CA LYS A 22 -7.98 -22.12 2.12
C LYS A 22 -7.02 -21.11 2.76
N SER A 23 -6.53 -20.17 1.96
CA SER A 23 -5.76 -19.01 2.37
C SER A 23 -6.00 -17.87 1.38
N ILE A 24 -5.94 -16.63 1.86
CA ILE A 24 -6.03 -15.40 1.06
C ILE A 24 -4.72 -14.65 1.30
N THR A 25 -4.10 -14.16 0.23
CA THR A 25 -2.93 -13.29 0.33
C THR A 25 -3.38 -11.83 0.40
N TYR A 26 -4.02 -11.34 -0.66
CA TYR A 26 -4.73 -10.06 -0.68
C TYR A 26 -5.80 -10.06 -1.77
N SER A 27 -6.82 -9.21 -1.61
CA SER A 27 -7.97 -9.16 -2.54
C SER A 27 -8.56 -10.56 -2.78
N ASN A 28 -8.86 -10.92 -4.02
CA ASN A 28 -9.36 -12.24 -4.42
C ASN A 28 -8.25 -13.28 -4.69
N LEU A 29 -6.98 -12.96 -4.40
CA LEU A 29 -5.85 -13.85 -4.62
C LEU A 29 -5.62 -14.76 -3.42
N GLY A 30 -5.33 -16.03 -3.70
CA GLY A 30 -5.13 -17.02 -2.65
C GLY A 30 -5.35 -18.44 -3.15
N LYS A 31 -5.49 -19.39 -2.23
CA LYS A 31 -5.79 -20.79 -2.54
C LYS A 31 -7.30 -21.00 -2.60
N TYR A 32 -7.91 -20.49 -3.68
CA TYR A 32 -9.35 -20.57 -3.91
C TYR A 32 -9.82 -21.97 -4.32
N TYR A 33 -11.09 -22.27 -4.04
CA TYR A 33 -11.82 -23.46 -4.48
C TYR A 33 -13.34 -23.20 -4.47
N CYS A 34 -14.06 -23.89 -5.34
CA CYS A 34 -15.51 -23.87 -5.36
C CYS A 34 -16.09 -25.04 -4.54
N LEU A 35 -17.18 -24.79 -3.80
CA LEU A 35 -17.92 -25.86 -3.07
C LEU A 35 -18.91 -26.62 -3.96
N LYS A 36 -19.17 -26.14 -5.18
CA LYS A 36 -20.24 -26.63 -6.07
C LYS A 36 -19.73 -27.29 -7.35
N CYS A 37 -18.49 -27.08 -7.73
CA CYS A 37 -17.85 -27.71 -8.89
C CYS A 37 -16.34 -27.88 -8.64
N ASP A 38 -15.63 -28.49 -9.58
CA ASP A 38 -14.21 -28.84 -9.43
C ASP A 38 -13.24 -27.65 -9.62
N PHE A 39 -13.75 -26.45 -9.90
CA PHE A 39 -12.90 -25.28 -10.06
C PHE A 39 -12.18 -24.93 -8.76
N LYS A 40 -10.86 -24.90 -8.83
CA LYS A 40 -9.95 -24.57 -7.74
C LYS A 40 -8.65 -24.06 -8.31
N ARG A 41 -7.84 -23.41 -7.48
CA ARG A 41 -6.51 -23.00 -7.90
C ARG A 41 -5.73 -24.24 -8.36
N PRO A 42 -5.16 -24.23 -9.58
CA PRO A 42 -4.37 -25.35 -10.07
C PRO A 42 -3.08 -25.51 -9.24
N GLU A 43 -2.41 -26.65 -9.44
CA GLU A 43 -1.05 -26.83 -8.95
C GLU A 43 -0.13 -25.80 -9.61
N LEU A 44 0.79 -25.24 -8.82
CA LEU A 44 1.68 -24.17 -9.25
C LEU A 44 3.00 -24.77 -9.75
N ASN A 45 3.52 -24.27 -10.87
CA ASN A 45 4.84 -24.66 -11.35
C ASN A 45 5.98 -24.08 -10.52
N TYR A 46 5.78 -22.87 -9.99
CA TYR A 46 6.67 -22.17 -9.07
C TYR A 46 5.82 -21.58 -7.95
N ALA A 47 6.25 -21.71 -6.70
CA ALA A 47 5.48 -21.27 -5.56
C ALA A 47 6.33 -20.48 -4.57
N VAL A 48 5.79 -19.37 -4.07
CA VAL A 48 6.28 -18.80 -2.80
C VAL A 48 5.89 -19.77 -1.68
N THR A 49 6.88 -20.43 -1.10
CA THR A 49 6.72 -21.49 -0.10
C THR A 49 6.78 -20.95 1.33
N ALA A 50 7.45 -19.81 1.54
CA ALA A 50 7.53 -19.15 2.83
C ALA A 50 7.59 -17.63 2.67
N LEU A 51 7.01 -16.92 3.65
CA LEU A 51 7.23 -15.49 3.87
C LEU A 51 8.07 -15.38 5.13
N ASN A 52 9.29 -14.85 4.99
CA ASN A 52 10.27 -14.82 6.07
C ASN A 52 10.23 -13.48 6.81
N GLU A 53 10.26 -12.38 6.05
CA GLU A 53 10.19 -11.02 6.58
C GLU A 53 9.39 -10.11 5.65
N LEU A 54 8.49 -9.31 6.23
CA LEU A 54 7.81 -8.20 5.59
C LEU A 54 8.05 -6.96 6.45
N SER A 55 8.69 -5.94 5.87
CA SER A 55 8.99 -4.69 6.57
C SER A 55 8.66 -3.48 5.70
N LEU A 56 8.86 -2.28 6.24
CA LEU A 56 8.71 -1.02 5.50
C LEU A 56 9.80 -0.83 4.43
N THR A 57 10.92 -1.57 4.53
CA THR A 57 12.10 -1.34 3.69
C THR A 57 12.40 -2.47 2.72
N GLY A 58 11.79 -3.64 2.90
CA GLY A 58 12.02 -4.80 2.05
C GLY A 58 11.14 -5.99 2.41
N SER A 59 11.32 -7.06 1.63
CA SER A 59 10.64 -8.33 1.85
C SER A 59 11.61 -9.47 1.60
N SER A 60 11.58 -10.50 2.43
CA SER A 60 12.28 -11.77 2.19
C SER A 60 11.30 -12.95 2.22
N PHE A 61 11.48 -13.87 1.28
CA PHE A 61 10.55 -14.96 1.01
C PHE A 61 11.28 -16.10 0.30
N ASP A 62 10.71 -17.30 0.36
CA ASP A 62 11.26 -18.46 -0.33
C ASP A 62 10.42 -18.80 -1.56
N ILE A 63 11.08 -19.03 -2.69
CA ILE A 63 10.47 -19.63 -3.89
C ILE A 63 11.02 -21.05 -4.04
N ASP A 64 10.14 -22.04 -4.00
CA ASP A 64 10.47 -23.47 -4.09
C ASP A 64 11.60 -23.89 -3.13
N GLY A 65 11.56 -23.36 -1.90
CA GLY A 65 12.54 -23.62 -0.84
C GLY A 65 13.86 -22.86 -0.96
N THR A 66 14.02 -21.97 -1.94
CA THR A 66 15.19 -21.09 -2.06
C THR A 66 14.85 -19.67 -1.63
N SER A 67 15.67 -19.05 -0.78
CA SER A 67 15.42 -17.71 -0.27
C SER A 67 15.80 -16.60 -1.24
N PHE A 68 14.92 -15.60 -1.30
CA PHE A 68 15.07 -14.37 -2.07
C PHE A 68 14.74 -13.17 -1.18
N SER A 69 15.31 -12.02 -1.52
CA SER A 69 15.03 -10.75 -0.89
C SER A 69 14.89 -9.67 -1.95
N ILE A 70 13.94 -8.76 -1.76
CA ILE A 70 13.78 -7.56 -2.58
C ILE A 70 13.80 -6.32 -1.66
N PRO A 71 14.48 -5.22 -2.04
CA PRO A 71 14.56 -3.99 -1.24
C PRO A 71 13.29 -3.12 -1.38
N ILE A 72 12.14 -3.78 -1.53
CA ILE A 72 10.84 -3.17 -1.79
C ILE A 72 9.82 -3.83 -0.85
N ALA A 73 9.06 -3.01 -0.15
CA ALA A 73 8.05 -3.45 0.78
C ALA A 73 6.72 -3.79 0.09
N GLY A 74 5.84 -4.49 0.81
CA GLY A 74 4.46 -4.76 0.38
C GLY A 74 4.29 -6.14 -0.28
N LEU A 75 3.28 -6.87 0.18
CA LEU A 75 2.98 -8.24 -0.24
C LEU A 75 2.72 -8.36 -1.75
N TYR A 76 2.11 -7.34 -2.35
CA TYR A 76 1.87 -7.30 -3.80
C TYR A 76 3.17 -7.31 -4.63
N ASN A 77 4.29 -6.79 -4.11
CA ASN A 77 5.57 -6.84 -4.83
C ASN A 77 6.19 -8.24 -4.82
N ILE A 78 5.82 -9.10 -3.87
CA ILE A 78 6.22 -10.52 -3.90
C ILE A 78 5.56 -11.24 -5.07
N TYR A 79 4.32 -10.88 -5.44
CA TYR A 79 3.69 -11.40 -6.66
C TYR A 79 4.41 -10.92 -7.92
N ASN A 80 4.85 -9.66 -7.97
CA ASN A 80 5.64 -9.14 -9.09
C ASN A 80 6.99 -9.89 -9.19
N ALA A 81 7.65 -10.11 -8.05
CA ALA A 81 8.88 -10.89 -7.99
C ALA A 81 8.66 -12.34 -8.43
N LEU A 82 7.61 -13.02 -7.97
CA LEU A 82 7.28 -14.38 -8.41
C LEU A 82 7.00 -14.46 -9.91
N ALA A 83 6.34 -13.45 -10.49
CA ALA A 83 6.12 -13.37 -11.94
C ALA A 83 7.45 -13.21 -12.70
N ALA A 84 8.32 -12.30 -12.24
CA ALA A 84 9.66 -12.11 -12.82
C ALA A 84 10.53 -13.37 -12.70
N TYR A 85 10.50 -14.03 -11.54
CA TYR A 85 11.15 -15.33 -11.30
C TYR A 85 10.63 -16.39 -12.28
N SER A 86 9.31 -16.53 -12.40
CA SER A 86 8.69 -17.53 -13.27
C SER A 86 9.07 -17.32 -14.74
N ALA A 87 9.11 -16.07 -15.20
CA ALA A 87 9.57 -15.72 -16.54
C ALA A 87 11.06 -16.03 -16.73
N ALA A 88 11.91 -15.65 -15.77
CA ALA A 88 13.35 -15.90 -15.83
C ALA A 88 13.67 -17.41 -15.85
N LYS A 89 13.01 -18.22 -15.01
CA LYS A 89 13.15 -19.68 -15.04
C LYS A 89 12.67 -20.28 -16.35
N PHE A 90 11.59 -19.76 -16.95
CA PHE A 90 11.12 -20.20 -18.26
C PHE A 90 12.17 -19.95 -19.36
N PHE A 91 12.91 -18.84 -19.29
CA PHE A 91 14.01 -18.53 -20.21
C PHE A 91 15.35 -19.20 -19.85
N GLY A 92 15.38 -20.05 -18.83
CA GLY A 92 16.55 -20.86 -18.49
C GLY A 92 17.60 -20.16 -17.62
N LEU A 93 17.27 -19.02 -16.99
CA LEU A 93 18.19 -18.39 -16.05
C LEU A 93 18.38 -19.27 -14.80
N SER A 94 19.61 -19.29 -14.31
CA SER A 94 19.96 -19.92 -13.04
C SER A 94 19.34 -19.18 -11.86
N THR A 95 19.26 -19.85 -10.73
CA THR A 95 18.69 -19.24 -9.51
C THR A 95 19.58 -18.10 -9.01
N GLU A 96 20.89 -18.24 -9.17
CA GLU A 96 21.92 -17.27 -8.78
C GLU A 96 21.79 -15.98 -9.59
N GLU A 97 21.62 -16.07 -10.92
CA GLU A 97 21.38 -14.91 -11.79
C GLU A 97 20.10 -14.15 -11.38
N ILE A 98 19.05 -14.87 -10.99
CA ILE A 98 17.79 -14.24 -10.56
C ILE A 98 17.95 -13.56 -9.20
N GLN A 99 18.66 -14.19 -8.25
CA GLN A 99 18.99 -13.57 -6.96
C GLN A 99 19.79 -12.27 -7.15
N GLU A 100 20.80 -12.29 -8.02
CA GLU A 100 21.57 -11.10 -8.36
C GLU A 100 20.65 -10.01 -8.95
N GLY A 101 19.77 -10.36 -9.89
CA GLY A 101 18.79 -9.44 -10.46
C GLY A 101 17.88 -8.80 -9.41
N PHE A 102 17.36 -9.58 -8.47
CA PHE A 102 16.48 -9.09 -7.40
C PHE A 102 17.21 -8.14 -6.44
N SER A 103 18.47 -8.43 -6.11
CA SER A 103 19.27 -7.55 -5.25
C SER A 103 19.53 -6.17 -5.85
N LYS A 104 19.49 -6.04 -7.18
CA LYS A 104 19.65 -4.78 -7.93
C LYS A 104 18.33 -4.06 -8.19
N ALA A 105 17.19 -4.63 -7.79
CA ALA A 105 15.89 -4.01 -8.02
C ALA A 105 15.82 -2.64 -7.31
N GLN A 106 15.51 -1.59 -8.07
CA GLN A 106 15.35 -0.25 -7.52
C GLN A 106 13.90 0.01 -7.11
N ARG A 107 13.71 0.84 -6.09
CA ARG A 107 12.39 1.38 -5.76
C ARG A 107 11.95 2.31 -6.87
N VAL A 108 10.80 2.02 -7.48
CA VAL A 108 10.20 2.89 -8.50
C VAL A 108 9.56 4.11 -7.81
N PHE A 109 9.74 5.28 -8.42
CA PHE A 109 9.26 6.59 -7.99
C PHE A 109 7.78 6.62 -7.54
N GLY A 110 7.48 7.45 -6.52
CA GLY A 110 6.11 7.71 -6.02
C GLY A 110 5.52 6.64 -5.10
N ARG A 111 6.29 5.60 -4.77
CA ARG A 111 5.93 4.56 -3.79
C ARG A 111 6.88 4.66 -2.61
N GLN A 112 6.37 5.04 -1.43
CA GLN A 112 7.15 5.11 -0.18
C GLN A 112 8.37 6.04 -0.31
N GLU A 113 8.17 7.25 -0.85
CA GLU A 113 9.22 8.28 -0.88
C GLU A 113 9.40 8.77 0.57
N THR A 114 10.56 8.47 1.15
CA THR A 114 10.94 8.92 2.50
C THR A 114 11.94 10.06 2.41
N PHE A 115 11.71 11.10 3.18
CA PHE A 115 12.60 12.26 3.30
C PHE A 115 12.47 12.90 4.69
N ASP A 116 13.47 13.68 5.04
CA ASP A 116 13.50 14.37 6.31
C ASP A 116 12.90 15.78 6.17
N VAL A 117 11.98 16.11 7.08
CA VAL A 117 11.47 17.46 7.31
C VAL A 117 11.90 17.86 8.71
N GLU A 118 13.01 18.59 8.81
CA GLU A 118 13.66 18.90 10.09
C GLU A 118 14.05 17.61 10.86
N ASP A 119 13.48 17.37 12.03
CA ASP A 119 13.70 16.16 12.84
C ASP A 119 12.70 15.03 12.51
N LYS A 120 11.84 15.22 11.51
CA LYS A 120 10.75 14.30 11.15
C LYS A 120 11.09 13.45 9.93
N GLU A 121 10.88 12.14 10.04
CA GLU A 121 10.97 11.20 8.94
C GLU A 121 9.58 11.07 8.29
N VAL A 122 9.41 11.70 7.12
CA VAL A 122 8.13 11.72 6.40
C VAL A 122 8.12 10.64 5.34
N MET A 123 7.08 9.81 5.33
CA MET A 123 6.82 8.81 4.27
C MET A 123 5.56 9.19 3.48
N LEU A 124 5.72 9.53 2.21
CA LEU A 124 4.61 9.77 1.29
C LEU A 124 4.16 8.47 0.62
N ASN A 125 2.88 8.17 0.74
CA ASN A 125 2.22 6.98 0.20
C ASN A 125 1.07 7.38 -0.73
N LEU A 126 1.12 6.91 -1.97
CA LEU A 126 0.06 7.09 -2.95
C LEU A 126 -1.12 6.15 -2.67
N ILE A 127 -2.33 6.71 -2.57
CA ILE A 127 -3.60 5.97 -2.47
C ILE A 127 -4.47 6.29 -3.68
N LYS A 128 -5.18 5.28 -4.22
CA LYS A 128 -5.95 5.44 -5.47
C LYS A 128 -7.25 4.64 -5.55
N ASN A 129 -7.34 3.56 -4.78
CA ASN A 129 -8.45 2.63 -4.79
C ASN A 129 -8.41 1.77 -3.50
N PRO A 130 -9.47 1.01 -3.19
CA PRO A 130 -9.59 0.31 -1.91
C PRO A 130 -8.50 -0.73 -1.72
N VAL A 131 -8.21 -1.52 -2.76
CA VAL A 131 -7.16 -2.56 -2.71
C VAL A 131 -5.79 -1.94 -2.44
N GLY A 132 -5.44 -0.87 -3.15
CA GLY A 132 -4.17 -0.16 -2.96
C GLY A 132 -4.06 0.45 -1.57
N PHE A 133 -5.13 1.08 -1.09
CA PHE A 133 -5.21 1.62 0.26
C PHE A 133 -5.00 0.53 1.33
N ASN A 134 -5.71 -0.60 1.23
CA ASN A 134 -5.57 -1.72 2.16
C ASN A 134 -4.16 -2.30 2.18
N GLN A 135 -3.45 -2.28 1.04
CA GLN A 135 -2.03 -2.67 0.99
C GLN A 135 -1.12 -1.68 1.73
N ILE A 136 -1.46 -0.38 1.75
CA ILE A 136 -0.73 0.59 2.58
C ILE A 136 -1.08 0.42 4.06
N VAL A 137 -2.34 0.16 4.41
CA VAL A 137 -2.72 -0.15 5.81
C VAL A 137 -1.93 -1.37 6.32
N GLN A 138 -1.86 -2.44 5.52
CA GLN A 138 -1.06 -3.62 5.83
C GLN A 138 0.43 -3.29 5.98
N LEU A 139 0.98 -2.45 5.10
CA LEU A 139 2.37 -2.00 5.19
C LEU A 139 2.63 -1.26 6.51
N LEU A 140 1.76 -0.30 6.85
CA LEU A 140 1.89 0.50 8.06
C LEU A 140 1.68 -0.34 9.33
N SER A 141 0.99 -1.48 9.26
CA SER A 141 0.89 -2.42 10.39
C SER A 141 2.24 -3.02 10.83
N TYR A 142 3.28 -2.93 9.99
CA TYR A 142 4.63 -3.33 10.36
C TYR A 142 5.40 -2.25 11.13
N GLU A 143 4.87 -1.02 11.18
CA GLU A 143 5.43 0.05 11.98
C GLU A 143 5.14 -0.19 13.47
N LYS A 144 6.20 -0.31 14.26
CA LYS A 144 6.10 -0.55 15.71
C LYS A 144 6.10 0.74 16.50
N GLU A 145 6.75 1.78 15.97
CA GLU A 145 6.84 3.07 16.63
C GLU A 145 5.56 3.90 16.41
N PRO A 146 5.14 4.71 17.39
CA PRO A 146 4.07 5.68 17.18
C PRO A 146 4.41 6.66 16.04
N PHE A 147 3.41 7.01 15.24
CA PHE A 147 3.56 7.96 14.14
C PHE A 147 2.41 8.97 14.09
N SER A 148 2.62 10.04 13.34
CA SER A 148 1.57 11.01 12.98
C SER A 148 1.08 10.70 11.57
N LEU A 149 -0.21 10.85 11.33
CA LEU A 149 -0.90 10.42 10.12
C LEU A 149 -1.52 11.62 9.39
N GLY A 150 -1.10 11.88 8.15
CA GLY A 150 -1.76 12.80 7.23
C GLY A 150 -2.57 12.02 6.19
N VAL A 151 -3.82 12.38 5.93
CA VAL A 151 -4.62 11.80 4.83
C VAL A 151 -5.17 12.89 3.92
N LEU A 152 -4.88 12.81 2.63
CA LEU A 152 -5.27 13.80 1.63
C LEU A 152 -6.10 13.16 0.52
N LEU A 153 -7.28 13.73 0.28
CA LEU A 153 -8.22 13.26 -0.74
C LEU A 153 -8.56 14.37 -1.74
N ASN A 154 -8.17 14.16 -2.99
CA ASN A 154 -8.63 14.94 -4.14
C ASN A 154 -9.45 14.06 -5.09
N ASP A 155 -10.24 14.71 -5.94
CA ASP A 155 -11.11 14.10 -6.96
C ASP A 155 -10.89 14.71 -8.36
N ASN A 156 -9.68 15.22 -8.63
CA ASN A 156 -9.34 15.69 -9.97
C ASN A 156 -9.44 14.52 -10.98
N PRO A 157 -9.51 14.79 -12.30
CA PRO A 157 -9.63 13.72 -13.30
C PRO A 157 -8.57 12.62 -13.21
N ALA A 158 -7.35 12.94 -12.74
CA ALA A 158 -6.28 11.97 -12.53
C ALA A 158 -6.42 11.11 -11.25
N ASP A 159 -7.22 11.56 -10.28
CA ASP A 159 -7.51 10.83 -9.04
C ASP A 159 -8.73 9.91 -9.19
N GLY A 160 -9.68 10.32 -10.04
CA GLY A 160 -11.03 9.76 -10.11
C GLY A 160 -12.02 10.71 -9.46
N GLN A 161 -13.07 11.09 -10.20
CA GLN A 161 -14.06 12.07 -9.73
C GLN A 161 -15.04 11.49 -8.71
N ASP A 162 -15.19 10.17 -8.70
CA ASP A 162 -15.96 9.46 -7.68
C ASP A 162 -15.04 9.00 -6.54
N VAL A 163 -15.22 9.61 -5.37
CA VAL A 163 -14.47 9.29 -4.15
C VAL A 163 -15.13 8.20 -3.31
N SER A 164 -16.25 7.61 -3.76
CA SER A 164 -16.98 6.57 -3.03
C SER A 164 -16.12 5.37 -2.65
N TRP A 165 -15.02 5.14 -3.38
CA TRP A 165 -14.04 4.08 -3.08
C TRP A 165 -13.51 4.13 -1.64
N ILE A 166 -13.49 5.31 -0.98
CA ILE A 166 -13.02 5.42 0.40
C ILE A 166 -13.88 4.59 1.38
N TRP A 167 -15.13 4.29 1.04
CA TRP A 167 -16.03 3.45 1.83
C TRP A 167 -15.68 1.98 1.76
N ASP A 168 -15.03 1.55 0.69
CA ASP A 168 -14.57 0.16 0.53
C ASP A 168 -13.17 -0.08 1.13
N GLY A 169 -12.43 1.00 1.41
CA GLY A 169 -11.12 0.97 2.06
C GLY A 169 -11.21 0.68 3.56
N ASP A 170 -10.22 -0.05 4.08
CA ASP A 170 -10.09 -0.49 5.46
C ASP A 170 -9.58 0.63 6.40
N PHE A 171 -10.36 1.71 6.53
CA PHE A 171 -10.00 2.82 7.43
C PHE A 171 -10.11 2.41 8.91
N GLU A 172 -10.93 1.41 9.22
CA GLU A 172 -11.02 0.80 10.55
C GLU A 172 -9.70 0.12 10.91
N GLY A 173 -9.09 -0.62 9.98
CA GLY A 173 -7.74 -1.17 10.12
C GLY A 173 -6.68 -0.07 10.25
N LEU A 174 -6.82 1.05 9.53
CA LEU A 174 -5.93 2.21 9.67
C LEU A 174 -6.05 2.86 11.06
N HIS A 175 -7.26 2.98 11.61
CA HIS A 175 -7.51 3.50 12.95
C HIS A 175 -6.87 2.61 14.03
N ALA A 176 -6.89 1.31 13.83
CA ALA A 176 -6.31 0.35 14.77
C ALA A 176 -4.77 0.39 14.85
N LEU A 177 -4.10 1.20 14.01
CA LEU A 177 -2.64 1.37 14.04
C LEU A 177 -2.19 2.40 15.10
N ASN A 178 -0.87 2.50 15.29
CA ASN A 178 -0.25 3.39 16.28
C ASN A 178 -0.17 4.87 15.84
N ALA A 179 -1.21 5.38 15.17
CA ALA A 179 -1.31 6.79 14.81
C ALA A 179 -1.78 7.60 16.03
N ILE A 180 -0.95 8.52 16.54
CA ILE A 180 -1.25 9.29 17.76
C ILE A 180 -1.59 10.76 17.51
N ASP A 181 -1.34 11.26 16.30
CA ASP A 181 -1.83 12.55 15.84
C ASP A 181 -2.25 12.45 14.37
N THR A 182 -3.46 12.93 14.06
CA THR A 182 -4.06 12.76 12.72
C THR A 182 -4.48 14.09 12.13
N ALA A 183 -4.11 14.30 10.87
CA ALA A 183 -4.52 15.44 10.07
C ALA A 183 -5.14 14.99 8.74
N ILE A 184 -6.15 15.74 8.29
CA ILE A 184 -6.81 15.55 6.99
C ILE A 184 -6.75 16.84 6.17
N SER A 185 -6.62 16.67 4.85
CA SER A 185 -6.58 17.78 3.89
C SER A 185 -7.03 17.31 2.50
N GLY A 186 -6.94 18.18 1.50
CA GLY A 186 -7.36 17.93 0.12
C GLY A 186 -8.70 18.57 -0.24
N ILE A 187 -9.06 18.49 -1.52
CA ILE A 187 -10.27 19.08 -2.10
C ILE A 187 -11.53 18.48 -1.48
N ARG A 188 -11.50 17.19 -1.15
CA ARG A 188 -12.63 16.41 -0.61
C ARG A 188 -12.44 16.09 0.87
N VAL A 189 -11.86 17.03 1.60
CA VAL A 189 -11.55 16.86 3.04
C VAL A 189 -12.81 16.65 3.88
N GLU A 190 -13.96 17.20 3.48
CA GLU A 190 -15.25 16.97 4.13
C GLU A 190 -15.70 15.51 3.99
N ASP A 191 -15.67 14.94 2.78
CA ASP A 191 -16.01 13.52 2.55
C ASP A 191 -15.05 12.58 3.29
N LEU A 192 -13.75 12.91 3.26
CA LEU A 192 -12.72 12.16 3.98
C LEU A 192 -12.93 12.22 5.48
N GLY A 193 -13.26 13.39 6.02
CA GLY A 193 -13.54 13.60 7.44
C GLY A 193 -14.68 12.71 7.91
N VAL A 194 -15.81 12.70 7.18
CA VAL A 194 -16.95 11.83 7.50
C VAL A 194 -16.53 10.34 7.48
N ARG A 195 -15.78 9.91 6.46
CA ARG A 195 -15.34 8.51 6.36
C ARG A 195 -14.43 8.12 7.54
N MET A 196 -13.51 9.00 7.93
CA MET A 196 -12.59 8.74 9.04
C MET A 196 -13.29 8.79 10.40
N GLU A 197 -14.25 9.70 10.61
CA GLU A 197 -15.10 9.69 11.80
C GLU A 197 -15.86 8.36 11.94
N VAL A 198 -16.43 7.85 10.84
CA VAL A 198 -17.11 6.54 10.84
C VAL A 198 -16.14 5.38 11.17
N ALA A 199 -14.88 5.48 10.77
CA ALA A 199 -13.85 4.51 11.13
C ALA A 199 -13.40 4.60 12.61
N GLY A 200 -13.82 5.64 13.35
CA GLY A 200 -13.48 5.84 14.76
C GLY A 200 -12.40 6.89 15.02
N PHE A 201 -11.94 7.62 14.01
CA PHE A 201 -10.98 8.71 14.24
C PHE A 201 -11.65 9.89 14.94
N GLU A 202 -11.03 10.36 16.02
CA GLU A 202 -11.48 11.51 16.80
C GLU A 202 -10.42 12.62 16.79
N ASN A 203 -10.82 13.87 17.03
CA ASN A 203 -9.92 15.02 17.20
C ASN A 203 -8.97 15.27 16.01
N MET A 204 -9.37 14.89 14.80
CA MET A 204 -8.59 15.11 13.58
C MET A 204 -8.40 16.60 13.31
N LYS A 205 -7.18 16.99 12.92
CA LYS A 205 -6.89 18.35 12.47
C LYS A 205 -7.25 18.50 11.00
N VAL A 206 -8.01 19.53 10.66
CA VAL A 206 -8.41 19.79 9.27
C VAL A 206 -7.59 20.96 8.74
N PHE A 207 -6.83 20.73 7.67
CA PHE A 207 -6.05 21.78 7.00
C PHE A 207 -6.61 22.04 5.60
N LYS A 208 -6.67 23.31 5.20
CA LYS A 208 -7.19 23.72 3.89
C LYS A 208 -6.07 23.97 2.88
N THR A 209 -4.84 24.09 3.36
CA THR A 209 -3.66 24.35 2.53
C THR A 209 -2.52 23.39 2.85
N ASN A 210 -1.66 23.15 1.86
CA ASN A 210 -0.43 22.38 2.07
C ASN A 210 0.51 23.07 3.07
N ALA A 211 0.54 24.40 3.10
CA ALA A 211 1.39 25.14 4.04
C ALA A 211 1.04 24.86 5.50
N GLU A 212 -0.25 24.83 5.84
CA GLU A 212 -0.72 24.46 7.18
C GLU A 212 -0.38 23.00 7.52
N LEU A 213 -0.57 22.09 6.56
CA LEU A 213 -0.22 20.69 6.73
C LEU A 213 1.28 20.51 6.96
N ILE A 214 2.14 21.18 6.19
CA ILE A 214 3.60 21.11 6.34
C ILE A 214 4.04 21.69 7.70
N ASP A 215 3.45 22.80 8.14
CA ASP A 215 3.71 23.35 9.49
C ASP A 215 3.30 22.36 10.60
N TRP A 216 2.18 21.66 10.44
CA TRP A 216 1.80 20.57 11.34
C TRP A 216 2.80 19.41 11.32
N ILE A 217 3.30 19.01 10.13
CA ILE A 217 4.32 17.96 10.00
C ILE A 217 5.57 18.32 10.79
N ARG A 218 6.11 19.55 10.64
CA ARG A 218 7.27 20.02 11.42
C ARG A 218 7.05 19.94 12.93
N LYS A 219 5.81 20.20 13.39
CA LYS A 219 5.42 20.20 14.81
C LYS A 219 4.88 18.86 15.29
N ALA A 220 4.89 17.83 14.45
CA ALA A 220 4.33 16.52 14.80
C ALA A 220 4.96 15.99 16.10
N PRO A 221 4.16 15.42 17.02
CA PRO A 221 4.67 14.92 18.29
C PRO A 221 5.53 13.66 18.14
N THR A 222 5.49 13.02 16.98
CA THR A 222 6.26 11.82 16.66
C THR A 222 7.43 12.13 15.74
N LYS A 223 8.46 11.29 15.77
CA LYS A 223 9.54 11.35 14.77
C LYS A 223 9.04 10.93 13.38
N LYS A 224 8.19 9.91 13.30
CA LYS A 224 7.68 9.37 12.04
C LYS A 224 6.36 10.03 11.67
N VAL A 225 6.23 10.39 10.39
CA VAL A 225 5.00 10.95 9.83
C VAL A 225 4.64 10.20 8.54
N ASN A 226 3.50 9.53 8.53
CA ASN A 226 2.98 8.85 7.34
C ASN A 226 1.92 9.72 6.67
N VAL A 227 2.07 10.00 5.39
CA VAL A 227 1.10 10.77 4.60
C VAL A 227 0.53 9.88 3.50
N LEU A 228 -0.78 9.70 3.51
CA LEU A 228 -1.56 8.98 2.51
C LEU A 228 -2.24 10.01 1.61
N ALA A 229 -1.91 10.06 0.32
CA ALA A 229 -2.47 11.08 -0.57
C ALA A 229 -2.89 10.50 -1.93
N THR A 230 -3.98 11.01 -2.49
CA THR A 230 -4.31 10.75 -3.90
C THR A 230 -3.28 11.39 -4.84
N TYR A 231 -3.31 11.04 -6.12
CA TYR A 231 -2.26 11.37 -7.07
C TYR A 231 -2.00 12.88 -7.16
N THR A 232 -3.02 13.70 -7.37
CA THR A 232 -2.81 15.15 -7.49
C THR A 232 -2.46 15.80 -6.17
N ALA A 233 -3.06 15.34 -5.06
CA ALA A 233 -2.72 15.80 -3.71
C ALA A 233 -1.25 15.52 -3.38
N LEU A 234 -0.76 14.32 -3.71
CA LEU A 234 0.62 13.93 -3.53
C LEU A 234 1.57 14.79 -4.37
N LEU A 235 1.25 14.99 -5.65
CA LEU A 235 2.08 15.82 -6.54
C LEU A 235 2.18 17.27 -6.05
N ASP A 236 1.07 17.86 -5.61
CA ASP A 236 1.07 19.25 -5.16
C ASP A 236 1.77 19.40 -3.82
N LEU A 237 1.55 18.50 -2.86
CA LEU A 237 2.28 18.47 -1.60
C LEU A 237 3.79 18.28 -1.83
N ARG A 238 4.17 17.38 -2.75
CA ARG A 238 5.57 17.14 -3.11
C ARG A 238 6.24 18.38 -3.71
N LYS A 239 5.53 19.12 -4.57
CA LYS A 239 6.04 20.39 -5.12
C LYS A 239 6.30 21.40 -4.01
N ASP A 240 5.41 21.49 -3.02
CA ASP A 240 5.58 22.43 -1.92
C ASP A 240 6.74 22.05 -1.00
N PHE A 241 6.93 20.74 -0.71
CA PHE A 241 8.15 20.26 -0.05
C PHE A 241 9.43 20.57 -0.84
N ALA A 242 9.40 20.47 -2.18
CA ALA A 242 10.54 20.81 -3.01
C ALA A 242 10.87 22.32 -2.98
N LYS A 243 9.85 23.19 -3.01
CA LYS A 243 10.03 24.65 -2.86
C LYS A 243 10.66 25.03 -1.53
N GLU A 244 10.35 24.27 -0.48
CA GLU A 244 10.94 24.47 0.86
C GLU A 244 12.31 23.79 1.05
N GLY A 245 12.80 23.09 0.03
CA GLY A 245 14.13 22.49 0.02
C GLY A 245 14.23 21.10 0.65
N TYR A 246 13.11 20.48 1.05
CA TYR A 246 13.10 19.12 1.61
C TYR A 246 13.18 18.02 0.53
N LEU A 247 12.81 18.35 -0.71
CA LEU A 247 12.87 17.44 -1.86
C LEU A 247 13.56 18.09 -3.06
N LYS A 248 14.15 17.27 -3.94
CA LYS A 248 14.67 17.76 -5.22
C LYS A 248 13.51 18.01 -6.20
N GLU A 249 13.57 19.14 -6.89
CA GLU A 249 12.70 19.40 -8.04
C GLU A 249 13.00 18.39 -9.15
N GLY A 250 11.97 17.64 -9.58
CA GLY A 250 12.08 16.62 -10.62
C GLY A 250 11.56 15.25 -10.20
N MET A 251 10.85 14.61 -11.13
CA MET A 251 10.52 13.19 -11.10
C MET A 251 11.65 12.45 -11.82
N ASN A 252 12.70 12.03 -11.12
CA ASN A 252 13.69 11.16 -11.75
C ASN A 252 13.08 9.76 -11.85
N GLY A 253 12.47 9.48 -13.01
CA GLY A 253 12.15 8.14 -13.48
C GLY A 253 13.35 7.45 -14.10
#